data_AF-A0A850GJU6-F1
#
_entry.id   AF-A0A850GJU6-F1
#
_cell.length_a   1.000
_cell.length_b   1.000
_cell.length_c   1.000
_cell.angle_alpha   90.00
_cell.angle_beta   90.00
_cell.angle_gamma   90.00
#
_symmetry.space_group_name_H-M   'P 1'
#
loop_
_entity.id
_entity.type
_entity.pdbx_description
1 polymer ?
#
loop_
_entity_poly.entity_id
_entity_poly.type
_entity_poly.pdbx_seq_one_letter_code
_entity_poly.pdbx_strand_id
1 'polypeptide(L)'
;MATAAAVLTDLLVSLYAIVDSELWDAEALRAWADSRISELDRPSEWILNLSMCGSGEAAQASLSAALEETGVVLPENYGDLLAGCIILRSERTGSTKQELLVRLFDACDAYAINGLEVSRLGELASADTEALARAWPELEASMAPLLRTARNEEDRIRSEKWGACGATSLAQ
;
A
#
# COMPACT_ATOMS: atom_id res chain seq x y z
N MET A 1 6.20 13.58 19.61
CA MET A 1 6.60 14.15 18.31
C MET A 1 7.31 13.05 17.56
N ALA A 2 6.78 12.62 16.40
CA ALA A 2 7.49 11.67 15.54
C ALA A 2 8.76 12.34 15.00
N THR A 3 9.84 11.57 14.84
CA THR A 3 11.07 12.05 14.23
C THR A 3 10.90 12.09 12.70
N ALA A 4 11.68 12.92 12.00
CA ALA A 4 11.66 12.96 10.53
C ALA A 4 11.95 11.59 9.89
N ALA A 5 12.80 10.78 10.55
CA ALA A 5 13.07 9.40 10.15
C ALA A 5 11.83 8.50 10.25
N ALA A 6 11.08 8.57 11.35
CA ALA A 6 9.85 7.78 11.50
C ALA A 6 8.79 8.15 10.44
N VAL A 7 8.64 9.44 10.15
CA VAL A 7 7.71 9.92 9.10
C VAL A 7 8.12 9.40 7.71
N LEU A 8 9.42 9.40 7.40
CA LEU A 8 9.94 8.86 6.14
C LEU A 8 9.71 7.35 6.04
N THR A 9 9.96 6.60 7.12
CA THR A 9 9.72 5.16 7.19
C THR A 9 8.25 4.82 6.96
N ASP A 10 7.34 5.46 7.70
CA ASP A 10 5.89 5.20 7.60
C ASP A 10 5.38 5.48 6.18
N LEU A 11 5.90 6.52 5.54
CA LEU A 11 5.58 6.80 4.17
C LEU A 11 6.12 5.75 3.20
N LEU A 12 7.41 5.40 3.24
CA LEU A 12 7.99 4.44 2.31
C LEU A 12 7.23 3.11 2.37
N VAL A 13 6.89 2.66 3.58
CA VAL A 13 6.04 1.47 3.79
C VAL A 13 4.67 1.65 3.16
N SER A 14 4.03 2.82 3.32
CA SER A 14 2.70 3.06 2.79
C SER A 14 2.68 3.17 1.26
N LEU A 15 3.67 3.85 0.67
CA LEU A 15 3.84 3.89 -0.79
C LEU A 15 4.13 2.51 -1.33
N TYR A 16 4.96 1.73 -0.65
CA TYR A 16 5.24 0.35 -1.04
C TYR A 16 3.95 -0.48 -1.08
N ALA A 17 3.12 -0.43 -0.02
CA ALA A 17 1.81 -1.10 -0.01
C ALA A 17 0.86 -0.60 -1.13
N ILE A 18 0.86 0.70 -1.44
CA ILE A 18 0.07 1.28 -2.53
C ILE A 18 0.49 0.72 -3.89
N VAL A 19 1.79 0.60 -4.14
CA VAL A 19 2.32 0.05 -5.39
C VAL A 19 2.08 -1.44 -5.47
N ASP A 20 2.39 -2.18 -4.39
CA ASP A 20 2.27 -3.64 -4.31
C ASP A 20 0.81 -4.11 -4.45
N SER A 21 -0.15 -3.33 -3.95
CA SER A 21 -1.57 -3.57 -4.16
C SER A 21 -2.09 -3.12 -5.54
N GLU A 22 -1.27 -2.44 -6.33
CA GLU A 22 -1.65 -1.74 -7.57
C GLU A 22 -2.77 -0.70 -7.36
N LEU A 23 -2.87 -0.09 -6.17
CA LEU A 23 -3.90 0.89 -5.87
C LEU A 23 -3.70 2.19 -6.67
N TRP A 24 -2.44 2.60 -6.84
CA TRP A 24 -2.06 3.69 -7.74
C TRP A 24 -1.32 3.10 -8.93
N ASP A 25 -1.67 3.57 -10.13
CA ASP A 25 -0.89 3.28 -11.32
C ASP A 25 0.40 4.12 -11.36
N ALA A 26 1.26 3.81 -12.32
CA ALA A 26 2.52 4.51 -12.51
C ALA A 26 2.32 6.01 -12.76
N GLU A 27 1.25 6.41 -13.45
CA GLU A 27 0.97 7.82 -13.73
C GLU A 27 0.65 8.59 -12.44
N ALA A 28 -0.22 8.04 -11.59
CA ALA A 28 -0.56 8.62 -10.30
C ALA A 28 0.65 8.73 -9.37
N LEU A 29 1.52 7.72 -9.35
CA LEU A 29 2.76 7.73 -8.56
C LEU A 29 3.74 8.79 -9.05
N ARG A 30 3.94 8.91 -10.36
CA ARG A 30 4.80 9.95 -10.96
C ARG A 30 4.26 11.34 -10.67
N ALA A 31 2.97 11.57 -10.90
CA ALA A 31 2.34 12.86 -10.63
C ALA A 31 2.45 13.25 -9.15
N TRP A 32 2.30 12.26 -8.25
CA TRP A 32 2.55 12.47 -6.83
C TRP A 32 4.03 12.83 -6.58
N ALA A 33 4.99 12.08 -7.10
CA ALA A 33 6.41 12.34 -6.92
C ALA A 33 6.83 13.73 -7.43
N ASP A 34 6.39 14.10 -8.63
CA ASP A 34 6.62 15.42 -9.25
C ASP A 34 6.12 16.56 -8.37
N SER A 35 4.91 16.40 -7.81
CA SER A 35 4.34 17.40 -6.91
C SER A 35 5.21 17.59 -5.66
N ARG A 36 5.77 16.51 -5.10
CA ARG A 36 6.62 16.57 -3.91
C ARG A 36 8.00 17.11 -4.19
N ILE A 37 8.59 16.77 -5.34
CA ILE A 37 9.88 17.31 -5.77
C ILE A 37 9.83 18.85 -5.81
N SER A 38 8.72 19.42 -6.29
CA SER A 38 8.56 20.89 -6.35
C SER A 38 8.47 21.58 -4.98
N GLU A 39 8.15 20.82 -3.92
CA GLU A 39 8.02 21.30 -2.54
C GLU A 39 9.31 21.12 -1.72
N LEU A 40 10.31 20.40 -2.25
CA LEU A 40 11.53 20.01 -1.54
C LEU A 40 12.74 20.82 -2.03
N ASP A 41 13.44 21.46 -1.10
CA ASP A 41 14.71 22.15 -1.39
C ASP A 41 15.80 21.17 -1.90
N ARG A 42 15.76 19.93 -1.41
CA ARG A 42 16.68 18.84 -1.79
C ARG A 42 15.91 17.51 -1.84
N PRO A 43 15.38 17.11 -3.00
CA PRO A 43 14.70 15.82 -3.12
C PRO A 43 15.68 14.66 -2.96
N SER A 44 15.25 13.59 -2.27
CA SER A 44 16.01 12.35 -2.16
C SER A 44 16.07 11.59 -3.50
N GLU A 45 17.04 10.71 -3.69
CA GLU A 45 17.19 9.98 -4.96
C GLU A 45 15.98 9.08 -5.27
N TRP A 46 15.41 8.41 -4.26
CA TRP A 46 14.27 7.52 -4.46
C TRP A 46 13.02 8.25 -5.00
N ILE A 47 12.76 9.50 -4.60
CA ILE A 47 11.59 10.26 -5.08
C ILE A 47 11.81 10.75 -6.51
N LEU A 48 13.06 11.09 -6.86
CA LEU A 48 13.46 11.38 -8.23
C LEU A 48 13.28 10.14 -9.11
N ASN A 49 13.74 8.97 -8.66
CA ASN A 49 13.57 7.72 -9.39
C ASN A 49 12.09 7.39 -9.61
N LEU A 50 11.25 7.55 -8.58
CA LEU A 50 9.82 7.33 -8.68
C LEU A 50 9.15 8.25 -9.72
N SER A 51 9.58 9.51 -9.85
CA SER A 51 9.06 10.44 -10.87
C SER A 51 9.37 10.01 -12.32
N MET A 52 10.40 9.19 -12.50
CA MET A 52 10.86 8.69 -13.80
C MET A 52 10.34 7.29 -14.15
N CYS A 53 9.71 6.57 -13.21
CA CYS A 53 9.24 5.20 -13.41
C CYS A 53 8.14 5.10 -14.47
N GLY A 54 8.34 4.30 -15.52
CA GLY A 54 7.34 4.11 -16.58
C GLY A 54 6.30 3.02 -16.32
N SER A 55 6.42 2.25 -15.23
CA SER A 55 5.56 1.11 -14.89
C SER A 55 5.45 0.90 -13.38
N GLY A 56 4.43 0.15 -12.95
CA GLY A 56 4.27 -0.25 -11.55
C GLY A 56 5.45 -1.09 -11.04
N GLU A 57 5.95 -2.02 -11.85
CA GLU A 57 7.14 -2.83 -11.53
C GLU A 57 8.38 -1.96 -11.28
N ALA A 58 8.60 -0.93 -12.11
CA ALA A 58 9.71 -0.01 -11.93
C ALA A 58 9.55 0.83 -10.65
N ALA A 59 8.33 1.26 -10.33
CA ALA A 59 8.04 1.97 -9.09
C ALA A 59 8.27 1.07 -7.86
N GLN A 60 7.85 -0.19 -7.92
CA GLN A 60 8.05 -1.17 -6.84
C GLN A 60 9.53 -1.44 -6.61
N ALA A 61 10.30 -1.65 -7.68
CA ALA A 61 11.75 -1.83 -7.59
C ALA A 61 12.44 -0.60 -6.96
N SER A 62 12.03 0.61 -7.35
CA SER A 62 12.58 1.85 -6.78
C SER A 62 12.26 1.99 -5.29
N LEU A 63 11.04 1.65 -4.86
CA LEU A 63 10.65 1.71 -3.45
C LEU A 63 11.30 0.60 -2.62
N SER A 64 11.47 -0.60 -3.19
CA SER A 64 12.21 -1.71 -2.55
C SER A 64 13.66 -1.31 -2.27
N ALA A 65 14.34 -0.74 -3.27
CA ALA A 65 15.71 -0.24 -3.09
C ALA A 65 15.78 0.84 -2.00
N ALA A 66 14.80 1.77 -1.95
CA ALA A 66 14.75 2.79 -0.91
C ALA A 66 14.51 2.22 0.49
N LEU A 67 13.67 1.18 0.63
CA LEU A 67 13.46 0.47 1.89
C LEU A 67 14.73 -0.25 2.35
N GLU A 68 15.43 -0.91 1.42
CA GLU A 68 16.71 -1.59 1.69
C GLU A 68 17.81 -0.61 2.15
N GLU A 69 17.98 0.51 1.43
CA GLU A 69 18.96 1.54 1.75
C GLU A 69 18.70 2.21 3.12
N THR A 70 17.43 2.36 3.48
CA THR A 70 17.01 2.92 4.77
C THR A 70 17.08 1.91 5.91
N GLY A 71 17.32 0.63 5.62
CA GLY A 71 17.27 -0.46 6.60
C GLY A 71 15.88 -0.65 7.21
N VAL A 72 14.83 -0.20 6.52
CA VAL A 72 13.45 -0.33 7.00
C VAL A 72 13.00 -1.77 6.81
N VAL A 73 12.61 -2.40 7.91
CA VAL A 73 11.92 -3.69 7.90
C VAL A 73 10.42 -3.41 7.87
N LEU A 74 9.67 -4.16 7.06
CA LEU A 74 8.21 -4.05 7.01
C LEU A 74 7.61 -4.30 8.41
N PRO A 75 6.70 -3.43 8.88
CA PRO A 75 6.12 -3.58 10.21
C PRO A 75 5.16 -4.77 10.27
N GLU A 76 4.88 -5.27 11.48
CA GLU A 76 3.99 -6.42 11.71
C GLU A 76 2.58 -6.21 11.14
N ASN A 77 2.13 -4.96 11.03
CA ASN A 77 0.83 -4.60 10.47
C ASN A 77 0.85 -4.30 8.96
N TYR A 78 1.96 -4.56 8.26
CA TYR A 78 2.06 -4.32 6.81
C TYR A 78 0.99 -5.09 6.03
N GLY A 79 0.73 -6.35 6.38
CA GLY A 79 -0.31 -7.16 5.73
C GLY A 79 -1.70 -6.51 5.82
N ASP A 80 -2.04 -5.93 6.97
CA ASP A 80 -3.32 -5.23 7.15
C ASP A 80 -3.45 -4.00 6.23
N LEU A 81 -2.37 -3.23 6.09
CA LEU A 81 -2.33 -2.07 5.19
C LEU A 81 -2.46 -2.51 3.73
N LEU A 82 -1.67 -3.51 3.31
CA LEU A 82 -1.71 -4.06 1.96
C LEU A 82 -3.11 -4.58 1.61
N ALA A 83 -3.72 -5.36 2.50
CA ALA A 83 -5.07 -5.87 2.35
C ALA A 83 -6.10 -4.74 2.19
N GLY A 84 -5.99 -3.69 3.03
CA GLY A 84 -6.83 -2.50 2.91
C GLY A 84 -6.69 -1.82 1.55
N CYS A 85 -5.47 -1.69 1.03
CA CYS A 85 -5.24 -1.11 -0.30
C CYS A 85 -5.80 -1.99 -1.44
N ILE A 86 -5.70 -3.32 -1.33
CA ILE A 86 -6.32 -4.28 -2.26
C ILE A 86 -7.84 -4.11 -2.29
N ILE A 87 -8.48 -4.00 -1.11
CA ILE A 87 -9.94 -3.77 -1.00
C ILE A 87 -10.30 -2.44 -1.65
N LEU A 88 -9.57 -1.37 -1.35
CA LEU A 88 -9.82 -0.03 -1.89
C LEU A 88 -9.67 0.01 -3.42
N ARG A 89 -8.67 -0.70 -3.96
CA ARG A 89 -8.49 -0.87 -5.40
C ARG A 89 -9.70 -1.58 -6.00
N SER A 90 -10.14 -2.69 -5.40
CA SER A 90 -11.29 -3.47 -5.85
C SER A 90 -12.56 -2.62 -5.93
N GLU A 91 -12.80 -1.73 -4.95
CA GLU A 91 -13.93 -0.79 -4.98
C GLU A 91 -13.84 0.19 -6.17
N ARG A 92 -12.63 0.64 -6.53
CA ARG A 92 -12.40 1.59 -7.63
C ARG A 92 -12.49 0.97 -9.01
N THR A 93 -11.97 -0.25 -9.17
CA THR A 93 -11.94 -0.96 -10.46
C THR A 93 -13.21 -1.75 -10.72
N GLY A 94 -14.08 -1.91 -9.72
CA GLY A 94 -15.29 -2.74 -9.84
C GLY A 94 -14.96 -4.23 -9.95
N SER A 95 -13.87 -4.67 -9.31
CA SER A 95 -13.47 -6.08 -9.32
C SER A 95 -14.52 -6.98 -8.67
N THR A 96 -14.60 -8.21 -9.15
CA THR A 96 -15.52 -9.20 -8.60
C THR A 96 -15.10 -9.63 -7.19
N LYS A 97 -16.06 -10.15 -6.42
CA LYS A 97 -15.79 -10.68 -5.08
C LYS A 97 -14.74 -11.80 -5.11
N GLN A 98 -14.76 -12.65 -6.13
CA GLN A 98 -13.78 -13.72 -6.34
C GLN A 98 -12.39 -13.16 -6.64
N GLU A 99 -12.26 -12.16 -7.51
CA GLU A 99 -10.97 -11.52 -7.79
C GLU A 99 -10.37 -10.87 -6.54
N LEU A 100 -11.20 -10.21 -5.73
CA LEU A 100 -10.77 -9.65 -4.44
C LEU A 100 -10.29 -10.76 -3.49
N LEU A 101 -11.04 -11.86 -3.38
CA LEU A 101 -10.67 -12.99 -2.52
C LEU A 101 -9.35 -13.65 -2.91
N VAL A 102 -9.10 -13.83 -4.21
CA VAL A 102 -7.83 -14.37 -4.71
C VAL A 102 -6.66 -13.46 -4.30
N ARG A 103 -6.79 -12.15 -4.51
CA ARG A 103 -5.73 -11.20 -4.13
C ARG A 103 -5.51 -11.13 -2.62
N LEU A 104 -6.59 -11.17 -1.84
CA LEU A 104 -6.49 -11.21 -0.38
C LEU A 104 -5.87 -12.52 0.12
N PHE A 105 -6.16 -13.63 -0.55
CA PHE A 105 -5.55 -14.92 -0.23
C PHE A 105 -4.03 -14.87 -0.42
N ASP A 106 -3.57 -14.40 -1.58
CA ASP A 106 -2.14 -14.27 -1.89
C ASP A 106 -1.43 -13.35 -0.88
N ALA A 107 -2.05 -12.20 -0.54
CA ALA A 107 -1.52 -11.29 0.47
C ALA A 107 -1.50 -11.89 1.88
N CYS A 108 -2.51 -12.69 2.24
CA CYS A 108 -2.61 -13.33 3.55
C CYS A 108 -1.54 -14.42 3.72
N ASP A 109 -1.28 -15.20 2.66
CA ASP A 109 -0.25 -16.24 2.63
C ASP A 109 1.16 -15.64 2.76
N ALA A 110 1.38 -14.46 2.16
CA ALA A 110 2.68 -13.79 2.19
C ALA A 110 2.95 -13.00 3.48
N TYR A 111 1.97 -12.28 4.03
CA TYR A 111 2.21 -11.24 5.05
C TYR A 111 1.46 -11.41 6.37
N ALA A 112 0.57 -12.39 6.50
CA ALA A 112 -0.42 -12.50 7.58
C ALA A 112 -1.32 -11.25 7.69
N ILE A 113 -2.63 -11.45 7.83
CA ILE A 113 -3.59 -10.34 7.92
C ILE A 113 -4.51 -10.57 9.11
N ASN A 114 -4.61 -9.58 9.99
CA ASN A 114 -5.44 -9.68 11.17
C ASN A 114 -6.92 -9.78 10.79
N GLY A 115 -7.61 -10.77 11.37
CA GLY A 115 -9.04 -10.99 11.15
C GLY A 115 -9.38 -11.67 9.83
N LEU A 116 -8.39 -12.04 9.00
CA LEU A 116 -8.56 -12.87 7.81
C LEU A 116 -7.75 -14.16 7.95
N GLU A 117 -8.39 -15.30 7.68
CA GLU A 117 -7.74 -16.60 7.71
C GLU A 117 -7.45 -17.07 6.28
N VAL A 118 -6.19 -17.42 5.98
CA VAL A 118 -5.74 -17.90 4.67
C VAL A 118 -6.61 -19.06 4.16
N SER A 119 -6.86 -20.06 5.02
CA SER A 119 -7.70 -21.22 4.69
C SER A 119 -9.11 -20.81 4.29
N ARG A 120 -9.72 -19.91 5.07
CA ARG A 120 -11.08 -19.41 4.82
C ARG A 120 -11.16 -18.61 3.53
N LEU A 121 -10.17 -17.78 3.24
CA LEU A 121 -10.11 -17.03 1.97
C LEU A 121 -9.98 -17.98 0.77
N GLY A 122 -9.16 -19.02 0.87
CA GLY A 122 -9.00 -20.03 -0.18
C GLY A 122 -10.29 -20.81 -0.46
N GLU A 123 -11.01 -21.20 0.59
CA GLU A 123 -12.33 -21.84 0.49
C GLU A 123 -13.33 -20.93 -0.21
N LEU A 124 -13.42 -19.66 0.19
CA LEU A 124 -14.36 -18.69 -0.38
C LEU A 124 -14.01 -18.28 -1.81
N ALA A 125 -12.72 -18.24 -2.17
CA ALA A 125 -12.27 -17.93 -3.53
C ALA A 125 -12.75 -18.98 -4.55
N SER A 126 -12.93 -20.22 -4.09
CA SER A 126 -13.42 -21.35 -4.91
C SER A 126 -14.91 -21.65 -4.70
N ALA A 127 -15.59 -20.91 -3.84
CA ALA A 127 -16.98 -21.16 -3.49
C ALA A 127 -17.95 -20.76 -4.62
N ASP A 128 -19.09 -21.45 -4.67
CA ASP A 128 -20.18 -21.04 -5.54
C ASP A 128 -20.79 -19.69 -5.09
N THR A 129 -21.60 -19.10 -5.96
CA THR A 129 -22.19 -17.77 -5.73
C THR A 129 -23.09 -17.73 -4.49
N GLU A 130 -23.76 -18.81 -4.14
CA GLU A 130 -24.69 -18.84 -3.01
C GLU A 130 -23.94 -18.90 -1.67
N ALA A 131 -22.96 -19.79 -1.57
CA ALA A 131 -22.07 -19.91 -0.42
C ALA A 131 -21.32 -18.60 -0.18
N LEU A 132 -20.79 -18.00 -1.25
CA LEU A 132 -20.13 -16.70 -1.17
C LEU A 132 -21.09 -15.60 -0.71
N ALA A 133 -22.30 -15.53 -1.28
CA ALA A 133 -23.30 -14.52 -0.88
C ALA A 133 -23.68 -14.63 0.61
N ARG A 134 -23.71 -15.85 1.16
CA ARG A 134 -24.00 -16.10 2.58
C ARG A 134 -22.87 -15.68 3.50
N ALA A 135 -21.62 -15.95 3.12
CA ALA A 135 -20.44 -15.63 3.93
C ALA A 135 -20.00 -14.15 3.81
N TRP A 136 -20.41 -13.49 2.72
CA TRP A 136 -19.94 -12.14 2.39
C TRP A 136 -20.16 -11.09 3.49
N PRO A 137 -21.34 -10.99 4.15
CA PRO A 137 -21.55 -9.94 5.14
C PRO A 137 -20.61 -10.01 6.35
N GLU A 138 -20.25 -11.22 6.77
CA GLU A 138 -19.30 -11.43 7.87
C GLU A 138 -17.88 -11.06 7.43
N LEU A 139 -17.47 -11.51 6.24
CA LEU A 139 -16.17 -11.17 5.67
C LEU A 139 -16.02 -9.66 5.48
N GLU A 140 -17.06 -8.99 4.99
CA GLU A 140 -17.11 -7.54 4.80
C GLU A 140 -16.93 -6.79 6.13
N ALA A 141 -17.53 -7.30 7.22
CA ALA A 141 -17.32 -6.75 8.56
C ALA A 141 -15.86 -6.88 9.03
N SER A 142 -15.19 -8.00 8.74
CA SER A 142 -13.76 -8.19 9.03
C SER A 142 -12.85 -7.30 8.16
N MET A 143 -13.25 -7.00 6.93
CA MET A 143 -12.50 -6.14 6.00
C MET A 143 -12.66 -4.63 6.28
N ALA A 144 -13.74 -4.21 6.93
CA ALA A 144 -14.05 -2.79 7.15
C ALA A 144 -12.96 -2.00 7.92
N PRO A 145 -12.29 -2.54 8.95
CA PRO A 145 -11.15 -1.89 9.58
C PRO A 145 -9.95 -1.71 8.64
N LEU A 146 -9.64 -2.72 7.83
CA LEU A 146 -8.52 -2.70 6.87
C LEU A 146 -8.71 -1.60 5.84
N LEU A 147 -9.92 -1.51 5.27
CA LEU A 147 -10.30 -0.47 4.32
C LEU A 147 -10.20 0.94 4.93
N ARG A 148 -10.59 1.09 6.20
CA ARG A 148 -10.47 2.39 6.90
C ARG A 148 -9.01 2.80 7.06
N THR A 149 -8.14 1.87 7.44
CA THR A 149 -6.69 2.11 7.55
C THR A 149 -6.13 2.59 6.21
N ALA A 150 -6.41 1.88 5.11
CA ALA A 150 -5.87 2.24 3.81
C ALA A 150 -6.38 3.60 3.29
N ARG A 151 -7.66 3.94 3.53
CA ARG A 151 -8.20 5.27 3.17
C ARG A 151 -7.52 6.39 3.94
N ASN A 152 -7.34 6.20 5.26
CA ASN A 152 -6.65 7.19 6.10
C ASN A 152 -5.21 7.40 5.64
N GLU A 153 -4.49 6.32 5.32
CA GLU A 153 -3.11 6.40 4.83
C GLU A 153 -3.04 7.05 3.44
N GLU A 154 -3.92 6.69 2.52
CA GLU A 154 -3.95 7.33 1.20
C GLU A 154 -4.25 8.83 1.31
N ASP A 155 -5.23 9.23 2.13
CA ASP A 155 -5.57 10.63 2.37
C ASP A 155 -4.40 11.38 3.02
N ARG A 156 -3.70 10.76 3.97
CA ARG A 156 -2.48 11.31 4.57
C ARG A 156 -1.42 11.57 3.50
N ILE A 157 -1.08 10.59 2.69
CA ILE A 157 -0.03 10.70 1.65
C ILE A 157 -0.36 11.76 0.61
N ARG A 158 -1.65 11.93 0.27
CA ARG A 158 -2.11 12.97 -0.65
C ARG A 158 -2.06 14.37 -0.04
N SER A 159 -2.37 14.51 1.25
CA SER A 159 -2.52 15.81 1.93
C SER A 159 -1.27 16.31 2.65
N GLU A 160 -0.31 15.43 2.96
CA GLU A 160 0.87 15.76 3.73
C GLU A 160 1.76 16.76 2.98
N LYS A 161 2.12 17.87 3.64
CA LYS A 161 3.06 18.88 3.12
C LYS A 161 4.46 18.58 3.59
N TRP A 162 5.40 18.47 2.66
CA TRP A 162 6.72 17.90 2.90
C TRP A 162 7.81 18.94 3.17
N GLY A 163 7.54 19.92 4.03
CA GLY A 163 8.46 21.05 4.22
C GLY A 163 9.78 20.73 4.96
N ALA A 164 9.99 19.52 5.48
CA ALA A 164 11.17 19.21 6.31
C ALA A 164 11.73 17.77 6.22
N CYS A 165 10.96 16.78 5.74
CA CYS A 165 11.40 15.37 5.75
C CYS A 165 12.37 15.01 4.61
N GLY A 166 12.34 15.72 3.48
CA GLY A 166 13.22 15.43 2.34
C GLY A 166 14.68 15.87 2.52
N ALA A 167 14.98 16.71 3.53
CA ALA A 167 16.33 17.21 3.80
C ALA A 167 17.22 16.21 4.56
N THR A 168 16.66 15.10 5.06
CA THR A 168 17.43 14.06 5.74
C THR A 168 18.20 13.28 4.69
N SER A 169 19.43 13.72 4.42
CA SER A 169 20.41 12.94 3.65
C SER A 169 20.52 11.55 4.28
N LEU A 170 20.34 10.50 3.48
CA LEU A 170 20.54 9.09 3.84
C LEU A 170 22.02 8.73 4.08
N ALA A 171 22.86 9.72 4.41
CA ALA A 171 24.27 9.53 4.70
C ALA A 171 24.57 9.91 6.16
N GLN A 172 24.59 8.89 7.02
CA GLN A 172 25.56 8.82 8.11
C GLN A 172 26.30 7.49 8.03
#